data_AF-A0A2X2VUF3-F1
#
_entry.id   AF-A0A2X2VUF3-F1
#
_cell.length_a   1.000
_cell.length_b   1.000
_cell.length_c   1.000
_cell.angle_alpha   90.00
_cell.angle_beta   90.00
_cell.angle_gamma   90.00
#
_symmetry.space_group_name_H-M   'P 1'
#
loop_
_entity.id
_entity.type
_entity.pdbx_description
1 polymer ?
#
loop_
_entity_poly.entity_id
_entity_poly.type
_entity_poly.pdbx_seq_one_letter_code
_entity_poly.pdbx_strand_id
1 'polypeptide(L)'
;MAIPFGFLSVGVVTILFSVSRDPHSLLASVPVGDYWLGVTSSGLNTANETFWRSLSALAATFWLVLNLPFPQLIILLKRAHVPRLLTEQILLTWRFIFILLDEALAIHRAQTLRFGYRSLPKGYRSLAMLVGLLFTRVLIRYQQMTTVLDIKLYQGDFHL
;
A
#
# COMPACT_ATOMS: atom_id res chain seq x y z
N MET A 1 8.42 -9.08 3.69
CA MET A 1 8.69 -9.86 2.47
C MET A 1 7.85 -11.13 2.34
N ALA A 2 7.37 -11.75 3.42
CA ALA A 2 6.54 -12.96 3.32
C ALA A 2 5.18 -12.74 2.60
N ILE A 3 4.60 -11.55 2.72
CA ILE A 3 3.24 -11.28 2.21
C ILE A 3 3.19 -11.30 0.65
N PRO A 4 4.05 -10.60 -0.10
CA PRO A 4 4.04 -10.68 -1.57
C PRO A 4 4.38 -12.06 -2.11
N PHE A 5 5.35 -12.76 -1.50
CA PHE A 5 5.71 -14.12 -1.91
C PHE A 5 4.57 -15.12 -1.64
N GLY A 6 3.88 -15.00 -0.50
CA GLY A 6 2.71 -15.82 -0.19
C GLY A 6 1.54 -15.56 -1.13
N PHE A 7 1.32 -14.30 -1.53
CA PHE A 7 0.29 -13.98 -2.53
C PHE A 7 0.65 -14.57 -3.90
N LEU A 8 1.90 -14.45 -4.32
CA LEU A 8 2.38 -14.95 -5.61
C LEU A 8 2.31 -16.49 -5.66
N SER A 9 2.67 -17.18 -4.57
CA SER A 9 2.56 -18.65 -4.52
C SER A 9 1.11 -19.11 -4.61
N VAL A 10 0.19 -18.47 -3.87
CA VAL A 10 -1.25 -18.78 -3.97
C VAL A 10 -1.76 -18.54 -5.41
N GLY A 11 -1.41 -17.41 -6.02
CA GLY A 11 -1.83 -17.10 -7.40
C GLY A 11 -1.31 -18.11 -8.43
N VAL A 12 -0.05 -18.51 -8.33
CA VAL A 12 0.54 -19.52 -9.22
C VAL A 12 -0.09 -20.88 -9.02
N VAL A 13 -0.36 -21.28 -7.77
CA VAL A 13 -1.08 -22.51 -7.45
C VAL A 13 -2.48 -22.47 -8.08
N THR A 14 -3.22 -21.37 -7.97
CA THR A 14 -4.54 -21.22 -8.60
C THR A 14 -4.48 -21.32 -10.13
N ILE A 15 -3.46 -20.76 -10.79
CA ILE A 15 -3.31 -20.85 -12.24
C ILE A 15 -2.93 -22.28 -12.67
N LEU A 16 -2.14 -22.97 -11.86
CA LEU A 16 -1.68 -24.33 -12.12
C LEU A 16 -2.83 -25.35 -11.98
N PHE A 17 -3.76 -25.10 -11.05
CA PHE A 17 -4.99 -25.87 -10.90
C PHE A 17 -6.12 -25.24 -11.72
N SER A 18 -6.17 -25.55 -13.01
CA SER A 18 -7.28 -25.16 -13.88
C SER A 18 -8.39 -26.22 -13.87
N VAL A 19 -9.64 -25.78 -13.85
CA VAL A 19 -10.82 -26.64 -13.98
C VAL A 19 -11.21 -26.68 -15.45
N SER A 20 -11.06 -27.83 -16.11
CA SER A 20 -11.42 -27.99 -17.52
C SER A 20 -12.31 -29.21 -17.71
N ARG A 21 -13.24 -29.16 -18.67
CA ARG A 21 -14.17 -30.25 -18.98
C ARG A 21 -13.62 -31.24 -20.02
N ASP A 22 -12.48 -30.94 -20.64
CA ASP A 22 -11.94 -31.72 -21.77
C ASP A 22 -10.82 -32.70 -21.33
N PRO A 23 -11.04 -34.03 -21.43
CA PRO A 23 -10.10 -35.05 -20.95
C PRO A 23 -8.79 -35.20 -21.76
N HIS A 24 -8.72 -34.68 -22.99
CA HIS A 24 -7.61 -34.98 -23.91
C HIS A 24 -6.37 -34.07 -23.78
N SER A 25 -6.41 -33.05 -22.93
CA SER A 25 -5.29 -32.10 -22.72
C SER A 25 -4.70 -32.10 -21.30
N LEU A 26 -5.07 -33.07 -20.45
CA LEU A 26 -4.72 -33.11 -19.03
C LEU A 26 -3.64 -34.18 -18.77
N LEU A 27 -2.50 -33.78 -18.18
CA LEU A 27 -1.37 -34.68 -17.85
C LEU A 27 -1.59 -35.44 -16.52
N ALA A 28 -2.39 -34.89 -15.62
CA ALA A 28 -2.86 -35.54 -14.41
C ALA A 28 -4.21 -34.93 -14.05
N SER A 29 -5.25 -35.76 -13.96
CA SER A 29 -6.61 -35.32 -13.66
C SER A 29 -7.16 -36.10 -12.47
N VAL A 30 -7.72 -35.40 -11.49
CA VAL A 30 -8.55 -35.99 -10.45
C VAL A 30 -10.00 -35.72 -10.80
N PRO A 31 -10.84 -36.74 -10.99
CA PRO A 31 -12.26 -36.53 -11.24
C PRO A 31 -12.92 -35.99 -9.98
N VAL A 32 -13.61 -34.85 -10.09
CA VAL A 32 -14.46 -34.28 -9.03
C VAL A 32 -15.86 -34.09 -9.63
N GLY A 33 -16.66 -35.17 -9.64
CA GLY A 33 -18.00 -35.16 -10.25
C GLY A 33 -17.96 -34.93 -11.77
N ASP A 34 -18.74 -33.97 -12.27
CA ASP A 34 -18.83 -33.61 -13.71
C ASP A 34 -17.69 -32.70 -14.21
N TYR A 35 -16.69 -32.42 -13.37
CA TYR A 35 -15.57 -31.55 -13.70
C TYR A 35 -14.23 -32.26 -13.47
N TRP A 36 -13.30 -32.07 -14.40
CA TRP A 36 -11.95 -32.60 -14.28
C TRP A 36 -11.02 -31.50 -13.76
N LEU A 37 -10.46 -31.72 -12.57
CA LEU A 37 -9.49 -30.81 -11.98
C LEU A 37 -8.11 -31.39 -12.26
N GLY A 38 -7.30 -30.67 -13.03
CA GLY A 38 -5.99 -31.19 -13.40
C GLY A 38 -5.10 -30.17 -14.08
N VAL A 39 -3.85 -30.58 -14.28
CA VAL A 39 -2.80 -29.70 -14.79
C VAL A 39 -2.71 -29.88 -16.30
N THR A 40 -2.96 -28.79 -17.04
CA THR A 40 -2.75 -28.71 -18.48
C THR A 40 -1.33 -28.23 -18.77
N SER A 41 -0.74 -28.66 -19.89
CA SER A 41 0.57 -28.17 -20.34
C SER A 41 0.57 -26.66 -20.61
N SER A 42 -0.57 -26.13 -21.09
CA SER A 42 -0.81 -24.69 -21.26
C SER A 42 -0.89 -23.95 -19.92
N GLY A 43 -1.51 -24.55 -18.89
CA GLY A 43 -1.55 -24.02 -17.53
C GLY A 43 -0.16 -23.91 -16.90
N LEU A 44 0.70 -24.91 -17.11
CA LEU A 44 2.08 -24.89 -16.63
C LEU A 44 2.90 -23.75 -17.26
N ASN A 45 2.78 -23.56 -18.58
CA ASN A 45 3.50 -22.48 -19.27
C ASN A 45 3.02 -21.09 -18.81
N THR A 46 1.69 -20.91 -18.70
CA THR A 46 1.08 -19.66 -18.23
C THR A 46 1.45 -19.35 -16.78
N ALA A 47 1.48 -20.37 -15.91
CA ALA A 47 1.91 -20.25 -14.53
C ALA A 47 3.38 -19.80 -14.42
N ASN A 48 4.27 -20.40 -15.23
CA ASN A 48 5.68 -20.03 -15.27
C ASN A 48 5.90 -18.60 -15.78
N GLU A 49 5.24 -18.21 -16.88
CA GLU A 49 5.33 -16.83 -17.40
C GLU A 49 4.84 -15.81 -16.37
N THR A 50 3.70 -16.09 -15.74
CA THR A 50 3.11 -15.21 -14.71
C THR A 50 4.01 -15.10 -13.48
N PHE A 51 4.63 -16.21 -13.05
CA PHE A 51 5.58 -16.23 -11.94
C PHE A 51 6.76 -15.30 -12.21
N TRP A 52 7.44 -15.47 -13.35
CA TRP A 52 8.60 -14.65 -13.70
C TRP A 52 8.24 -13.19 -13.90
N ARG A 53 7.14 -12.90 -14.61
CA ARG A 53 6.66 -11.54 -14.82
C ARG A 53 6.35 -10.82 -13.50
N SER A 54 5.67 -11.51 -12.58
CA SER A 54 5.32 -10.97 -11.27
C SER A 54 6.57 -10.75 -10.40
N LEU A 55 7.53 -11.68 -10.43
CA LEU A 55 8.79 -11.56 -9.71
C LEU A 55 9.62 -10.38 -10.23
N SER A 56 9.71 -10.20 -11.56
CA SER A 56 10.39 -9.06 -12.18
C SER A 56 9.74 -7.73 -11.79
N ALA A 57 8.40 -7.64 -11.80
CA ALA A 57 7.68 -6.45 -11.39
C ALA A 57 7.92 -6.10 -9.90
N LEU A 58 7.90 -7.10 -9.02
CA LEU A 58 8.23 -6.93 -7.60
C LEU A 58 9.66 -6.45 -7.41
N ALA A 59 10.62 -7.09 -8.08
CA ALA A 59 12.03 -6.73 -8.01
C ALA A 59 12.27 -5.28 -8.47
N ALA A 60 11.70 -4.88 -9.62
CA ALA A 60 11.80 -3.52 -10.13
C ALA A 60 11.18 -2.50 -9.17
N THR A 61 10.02 -2.83 -8.58
CA THR A 61 9.35 -1.95 -7.61
C THR A 61 10.18 -1.76 -6.34
N PHE A 62 10.73 -2.84 -5.77
CA PHE A 62 11.59 -2.72 -4.60
C PHE A 62 12.89 -2.00 -4.89
N TRP A 63 13.48 -2.24 -6.06
CA TRP A 63 14.67 -1.52 -6.50
C TRP A 63 14.42 -0.01 -6.56
N LEU A 64 13.27 0.40 -7.11
CA LEU A 64 12.85 1.81 -7.14
C LEU A 64 12.68 2.36 -5.72
N VAL A 65 11.92 1.68 -4.85
CA VAL A 65 11.64 2.16 -3.48
C VAL A 65 12.92 2.29 -2.64
N LEU A 66 13.91 1.41 -2.83
CA LEU A 66 15.16 1.42 -2.08
C LEU A 66 16.15 2.48 -2.57
N ASN A 67 16.16 2.80 -3.86
CA ASN A 67 17.15 3.72 -4.45
C ASN A 67 16.59 5.14 -4.69
N LEU A 68 15.27 5.32 -4.77
CA LEU A 68 14.64 6.60 -5.11
C LEU A 68 14.00 7.25 -3.87
N PRO A 69 14.67 8.21 -3.21
CA PRO A 69 14.07 8.98 -2.13
C PRO A 69 12.94 9.88 -2.65
N PHE A 70 11.96 10.16 -1.79
CA PHE A 70 10.76 10.92 -2.15
C PHE A 70 11.02 12.30 -2.80
N PRO A 71 12.01 13.11 -2.36
CA PRO A 71 12.31 14.37 -3.05
C PRO A 71 12.74 14.18 -4.50
N GLN A 72 13.47 13.11 -4.82
CA GLN A 72 13.86 12.80 -6.19
C GLN A 72 12.65 12.33 -7.02
N LEU A 73 11.70 11.62 -6.42
CA LEU A 73 10.44 11.27 -7.06
C LEU A 73 9.63 12.52 -7.45
N ILE A 74 9.59 13.55 -6.61
CA ILE A 74 8.93 14.82 -6.93
C ILE A 74 9.60 15.51 -8.13
N ILE A 75 10.93 15.52 -8.19
CA ILE A 75 11.68 16.08 -9.33
C ILE A 75 11.36 15.30 -10.61
N LEU A 76 11.24 13.97 -10.53
CA LEU A 76 10.84 13.13 -11.66
C LEU A 76 9.42 13.47 -12.14
N LEU A 77 8.46 13.64 -11.23
CA LEU A 77 7.08 14.05 -11.56
C LEU A 77 7.04 15.42 -12.22
N LYS A 78 7.84 16.38 -11.75
CA LYS A 78 8.00 17.69 -12.39
C LYS A 78 8.55 17.56 -13.82
N ARG A 79 9.58 16.73 -14.04
CA ARG A 79 10.14 16.45 -15.38
C ARG A 79 9.16 15.73 -16.30
N ALA A 80 8.26 14.94 -15.73
CA ALA A 80 7.17 14.28 -16.46
C ALA A 80 6.00 15.23 -16.79
N HIS A 81 6.14 16.54 -16.56
CA HIS A 81 5.13 17.56 -16.84
C HIS A 81 3.80 17.35 -16.09
N VAL A 82 3.84 16.75 -14.89
CA VAL A 82 2.67 16.66 -14.01
C VAL A 82 2.26 18.07 -13.56
N PRO A 83 0.96 18.41 -13.56
CA PRO A 83 0.48 19.69 -13.07
C PRO A 83 1.03 20.04 -11.69
N ARG A 84 1.46 21.29 -11.51
CA ARG A 84 2.09 21.77 -10.28
C ARG A 84 1.21 21.56 -9.05
N LEU A 85 -0.10 21.83 -9.19
CA LEU A 85 -1.09 21.61 -8.14
C LEU A 85 -1.06 20.18 -7.57
N LEU A 86 -0.99 19.16 -8.45
CA LEU A 86 -0.93 17.76 -8.02
C LEU A 86 0.40 17.45 -7.33
N THR A 87 1.50 17.97 -7.86
CA THR A 87 2.84 17.78 -7.26
C THR A 87 2.92 18.38 -5.86
N GLU A 88 2.36 19.57 -5.66
CA GLU A 88 2.32 20.24 -4.36
C GLU A 88 1.41 19.49 -3.36
N GLN A 89 0.25 19.02 -3.83
CA GLN A 89 -0.65 18.21 -2.99
C GLN A 89 0.02 16.91 -2.54
N ILE A 90 0.75 16.23 -3.43
CA ILE A 90 1.51 15.01 -3.11
C ILE A 90 2.59 15.31 -2.05
N LEU A 91 3.34 16.41 -2.21
CA LEU A 91 4.36 16.83 -1.26
C LEU A 91 3.78 17.12 0.13
N LEU A 92 2.72 17.92 0.19
CA LEU A 92 2.06 18.28 1.46
C LEU A 92 1.53 17.02 2.14
N THR A 93 0.85 16.15 1.39
CA THR A 93 0.33 14.88 1.91
C THR A 93 1.45 14.03 2.50
N TRP A 94 2.56 13.87 1.78
CA TRP A 94 3.72 13.12 2.27
C TRP A 94 4.28 13.71 3.58
N ARG A 95 4.43 15.04 3.66
CA ARG A 95 4.87 15.70 4.89
C ARG A 95 3.91 15.48 6.05
N PHE A 96 2.60 15.57 5.80
CA PHE A 96 1.58 15.36 6.82
C PHE A 96 1.55 13.91 7.33
N ILE A 97 1.82 12.90 6.49
CA ILE A 97 1.88 11.50 6.92
C ILE A 97 2.87 11.33 8.09
N PHE A 98 4.08 11.88 7.99
CA PHE A 98 5.07 11.76 9.07
C PHE A 98 4.67 12.53 10.32
N ILE A 99 4.15 13.76 10.17
CA ILE A 99 3.68 14.56 11.31
C ILE A 99 2.57 13.84 12.07
N LEU A 100 1.63 13.22 11.36
CA LEU A 100 0.52 12.48 11.96
C LEU A 100 0.98 11.16 12.55
N LEU A 101 1.96 10.50 11.94
CA LEU A 101 2.55 9.28 12.47
C LEU A 101 3.25 9.53 13.81
N ASP A 102 4.04 10.60 13.92
CA ASP A 102 4.70 10.98 15.17
C ASP A 102 3.69 11.27 16.28
N GLU A 103 2.63 11.99 15.93
CA GLU A 103 1.54 12.29 16.86
C GLU A 103 0.79 11.02 17.30
N ALA A 104 0.50 10.12 16.36
CA ALA A 104 -0.15 8.86 16.62
C ALA A 104 0.69 7.99 17.55
N LEU A 105 2.02 7.94 17.33
CA LEU A 105 2.96 7.24 18.19
C LEU A 105 3.02 7.85 19.59
N ALA A 106 3.00 9.17 19.72
CA ALA A 106 2.95 9.86 21.01
C ALA A 106 1.67 9.51 21.79
N ILE A 107 0.51 9.59 21.13
CA ILE A 107 -0.80 9.24 21.73
C ILE A 107 -0.83 7.76 22.11
N HIS A 108 -0.38 6.87 21.22
CA HIS A 108 -0.33 5.44 21.47
C HIS A 108 0.54 5.12 22.69
N ARG A 109 1.75 5.71 22.80
CA ARG A 109 2.63 5.55 23.97
C ARG A 109 1.93 6.00 25.26
N ALA A 110 1.27 7.15 25.26
CA ALA A 110 0.53 7.65 26.42
C ALA A 110 -0.62 6.73 26.84
N GLN A 111 -1.33 6.14 25.88
CA GLN A 111 -2.40 5.17 26.13
C GLN A 111 -1.86 3.83 26.66
N THR A 112 -0.71 3.37 26.15
CA THR A 112 -0.03 2.15 26.62
C THR A 112 0.41 2.28 28.08
N LEU A 113 0.96 3.43 28.48
CA LEU A 113 1.32 3.72 29.88
C LEU A 113 0.09 3.69 30.83
N ARG A 114 -1.10 3.93 30.30
CA ARG A 114 -2.38 3.86 31.02
C ARG A 114 -3.06 2.49 30.92
N PHE A 115 -2.34 1.46 30.47
CA PHE A 115 -2.85 0.11 30.23
C PHE A 115 -4.05 0.04 29.26
N GLY A 116 -4.11 0.98 28.29
CA GLY A 116 -5.20 1.08 27.32
C GLY A 116 -5.34 -0.12 26.39
N TYR A 117 -4.24 -0.84 26.12
CA TYR A 117 -4.21 -1.96 25.17
C TYR A 117 -4.17 -3.35 25.84
N ARG A 118 -4.51 -3.44 27.13
CA ARG A 118 -4.38 -4.70 27.89
C ARG A 118 -5.43 -5.76 27.54
N SER A 119 -6.57 -5.36 27.00
CA SER A 119 -7.63 -6.28 26.56
C SER A 119 -8.25 -5.79 25.27
N LEU A 120 -8.78 -6.69 24.45
CA LEU A 120 -9.44 -6.34 23.17
C LEU A 120 -10.49 -5.22 23.30
N PRO A 121 -11.45 -5.23 24.26
CA PRO A 121 -12.43 -4.15 24.36
C PRO A 121 -11.79 -2.81 24.75
N LYS A 122 -10.76 -2.82 25.61
CA LYS A 122 -10.02 -1.59 25.96
C LYS A 122 -9.20 -1.10 24.77
N GLY A 123 -8.62 -2.01 23.98
CA GLY A 123 -7.88 -1.71 22.77
C GLY A 123 -8.73 -0.97 21.73
N TYR A 124 -9.96 -1.45 21.45
CA TYR A 124 -10.88 -0.75 20.55
C TYR A 124 -11.25 0.64 21.07
N ARG A 125 -11.50 0.78 22.38
CA ARG A 125 -11.79 2.09 22.98
C ARG A 125 -10.59 3.05 22.88
N SER A 126 -9.38 2.57 23.15
CA SER A 126 -8.15 3.35 23.02
C SER A 126 -7.88 3.75 21.57
N LEU A 127 -8.11 2.85 20.62
CA LEU A 127 -8.02 3.15 19.19
C LEU A 127 -9.02 4.24 18.77
N ALA A 128 -10.29 4.12 19.18
CA ALA A 128 -11.30 5.13 18.88
C ALA A 128 -10.93 6.51 19.44
N MET A 129 -10.40 6.57 20.67
CA MET A 129 -9.90 7.81 21.25
C MET A 129 -8.68 8.37 20.51
N LEU A 130 -7.77 7.50 20.06
CA LEU A 130 -6.59 7.90 19.29
C LEU A 130 -7.00 8.51 17.95
N VAL A 131 -7.91 7.86 17.22
CA VAL A 131 -8.41 8.35 15.94
C VAL A 131 -9.16 9.68 16.12
N GLY A 132 -10.04 9.78 17.12
CA GLY A 132 -10.77 11.01 17.40
C GLY A 132 -9.85 12.18 17.76
N LEU A 133 -8.82 11.94 18.59
CA LEU A 133 -7.85 12.96 18.95
C LEU A 133 -6.99 13.37 17.75
N LEU A 134 -6.50 12.41 16.96
CA LEU A 134 -5.74 12.70 15.75
C LEU A 134 -6.54 13.52 14.76
N PHE A 135 -7.80 13.18 14.52
CA PHE A 135 -8.67 13.91 13.61
C PHE A 135 -8.81 15.38 14.02
N THR A 136 -9.10 15.66 15.29
CA THR A 136 -9.17 17.04 15.80
C THR A 136 -7.83 17.76 15.65
N ARG A 137 -6.70 17.09 15.91
CA ARG A 137 -5.36 17.68 15.74
C ARG A 137 -5.03 18.00 14.27
N VAL A 138 -5.46 17.16 13.33
CA VAL A 138 -5.33 17.43 11.89
C VAL A 138 -6.05 18.71 11.51
N LEU A 139 -7.31 18.87 11.94
CA LEU A 139 -8.11 20.05 11.64
C LEU A 139 -7.48 21.33 12.19
N ILE A 140 -6.99 21.30 13.43
CA ILE A 140 -6.29 22.44 14.06
C ILE A 140 -5.00 22.76 13.30
N ARG A 141 -4.19 21.75 12.95
CA ARG A 141 -2.96 21.97 12.17
C ARG A 141 -3.24 22.52 10.78
N TYR A 142 -4.31 22.08 10.13
CA TYR A 142 -4.73 22.63 8.84
C TYR A 142 -5.04 24.13 8.96
N GLN A 143 -5.85 24.52 9.96
CA GLN A 143 -6.15 25.93 10.23
C GLN A 143 -4.88 26.77 10.47
N GLN A 144 -3.97 26.27 11.30
CA GLN A 144 -2.68 26.92 11.55
C GLN A 144 -1.84 27.04 10.26
N MET A 145 -1.83 26.00 9.41
CA MET A 145 -1.12 26.05 8.14
C MET A 145 -1.70 27.13 7.23
N THR A 146 -3.02 27.21 7.11
CA THR A 146 -3.69 28.24 6.30
C THR A 146 -3.33 29.65 6.79
N THR A 147 -3.41 29.92 8.09
CA THR A 147 -3.00 31.21 8.67
C THR A 147 -1.55 31.54 8.36
N VAL A 148 -0.64 30.56 8.44
CA VAL A 148 0.78 30.77 8.15
C VAL A 148 1.02 31.06 6.67
N LEU A 149 0.28 30.41 5.76
CA LEU A 149 0.38 30.67 4.32
C LEU A 149 -0.14 32.07 3.97
N ASP A 150 -1.21 32.51 4.61
CA ASP A 150 -1.76 33.86 4.44
C ASP A 150 -0.75 34.94 4.89
N ILE A 151 -0.12 34.75 6.06
CA ILE A 151 0.94 35.65 6.57
C ILE A 151 2.14 35.69 5.61
N LYS A 152 2.45 34.56 4.97
CA LYS A 152 3.55 34.46 3.99
C LYS A 152 3.18 34.98 2.60
N LEU A 153 1.99 35.54 2.41
CA LEU A 153 1.49 36.03 1.12
C LEU A 153 1.57 34.94 0.03
N TYR A 154 1.20 33.72 0.38
CA TYR A 154 1.24 32.59 -0.55
C TYR A 154 0.34 32.85 -1.77
N GLN A 155 0.95 32.93 -2.96
CA GLN A 155 0.26 33.24 -4.21
C GLN A 155 -0.22 32.00 -4.99
N GLY A 156 -0.32 30.84 -4.34
CA GLY A 156 -0.65 29.57 -5.01
C GLY A 156 0.57 28.77 -5.45
N ASP A 157 1.77 29.17 -5.05
CA ASP A 157 3.03 28.63 -5.54
C ASP A 157 3.99 28.28 -4.39
N PHE A 158 4.28 26.99 -4.19
CA PHE A 158 5.37 26.57 -3.32
C PHE A 158 6.68 26.61 -4.11
N HIS A 159 7.66 27.39 -3.66
CA HIS A 159 9.02 27.33 -4.19
C HIS A 159 9.65 25.99 -3.77
N LEU A 160 9.50 25.00 -4.63
CA LEU A 160 10.00 23.63 -4.52
C LEU A 160 11.35 23.46 -5.22
#